data_AF-A0A7J5ZWH1-F1
#
_entry.id   AF-A0A7J5ZWH1-F1
#
_cell.length_a   1.000
_cell.length_b   1.000
_cell.length_c   1.000
_cell.angle_alpha   90.00
_cell.angle_beta   90.00
_cell.angle_gamma   90.00
#
_symmetry.space_group_name_H-M   'P 1'
#
loop_
_entity.id
_entity.type
_entity.pdbx_description
1 polymer ?
#
loop_
_entity_poly.entity_id
_entity_poly.type
_entity_poly.pdbx_seq_one_letter_code
_entity_poly.pdbx_strand_id
1 'polypeptide(L)'
;MVLKLGKLAFQQLMKGNLIFYEEDLMECGIDVTEASVYSGVCTQIFREEFGLHQIKVYCFVHLSIQEHLAALYVHLTFMNKKRNVFKKPAFLKLSLKVRISDVHKSAVGQALQSGNGHLDLFLRFLLGLSLESNQILLQTIVRQTGSSSHSNQDTVHYIKKKIRENPSTEKSINLFHCLYELDDHSLVEEIQHYLQSGNLQQSKLSSSQWSAVVFVLLTSMQEQDVFVLNKYTNKHCTSDEVLLKLLPVVAASRKAQFNNCGLNEESYAALASVLSSESSNLRELDLSKNQLRDSGVKCLSAVLENPHCKLETLR
;
A
#
# COMPACT_ATOMS: atom_id res chain seq x y z
N MET A 1 -2.73 29.47 5.55
CA MET A 1 -2.45 28.73 6.79
C MET A 1 -2.04 27.29 6.54
N VAL A 2 -2.94 26.45 6.00
CA VAL A 2 -2.68 25.01 5.72
C VAL A 2 -1.37 24.75 4.98
N LEU A 3 -1.01 25.58 3.99
CA LEU A 3 0.29 25.47 3.30
C LEU A 3 1.52 25.70 4.19
N LYS A 4 1.44 26.58 5.19
CA LYS A 4 2.54 26.81 6.15
C LYS A 4 2.70 25.60 7.08
N LEU A 5 1.59 25.09 7.61
CA LEU A 5 1.58 23.87 8.43
C LEU A 5 2.06 22.65 7.66
N GLY A 6 1.62 22.48 6.40
CA GLY A 6 2.11 21.40 5.55
C GLY A 6 3.59 21.55 5.17
N LYS A 7 4.11 22.78 5.03
CA LYS A 7 5.55 23.03 4.86
C LYS A 7 6.33 22.55 6.08
N LEU A 8 5.88 22.94 7.28
CA LEU A 8 6.46 22.49 8.54
C LEU A 8 6.44 20.96 8.65
N ALA A 9 5.27 20.38 8.41
CA ALA A 9 5.06 18.93 8.47
C ALA A 9 6.03 18.20 7.53
N PHE A 10 6.16 18.67 6.29
CA PHE A 10 7.09 18.12 5.31
C PHE A 10 8.55 18.27 5.74
N GLN A 11 8.97 19.46 6.18
CA GLN A 11 10.36 19.68 6.59
C GLN A 11 10.75 18.80 7.78
N GLN A 12 9.89 18.70 8.80
CA GLN A 12 10.15 17.86 9.96
C GLN A 12 10.07 16.37 9.63
N LEU A 13 9.13 15.97 8.78
CA LEU A 13 9.04 14.58 8.32
C LEU A 13 10.29 14.14 7.55
N MET A 14 10.82 14.97 6.64
CA MET A 14 12.07 14.67 5.91
C MET A 14 13.29 14.59 6.82
N LYS A 15 13.28 15.28 7.98
CA LYS A 15 14.33 15.19 9.00
C LYS A 15 14.16 13.96 9.91
N GLY A 16 13.01 13.29 9.87
CA GLY A 16 12.66 12.21 10.82
C GLY A 16 12.21 12.73 12.19
N ASN A 17 11.80 13.99 12.29
CA ASN A 17 11.43 14.65 13.54
C ASN A 17 9.92 14.53 13.81
N LEU A 18 9.57 14.06 15.01
CA LEU A 18 8.19 14.04 15.54
C LEU A 18 7.89 15.25 16.42
N ILE A 19 8.94 15.81 17.02
CA ILE A 19 8.88 16.97 17.91
C ILE A 19 9.75 18.07 17.29
N PHE A 20 9.27 19.31 17.37
CA PHE A 20 9.92 20.48 16.82
C PHE A 20 9.76 21.69 17.74
N TYR A 21 10.54 22.73 17.49
CA TYR A 21 10.67 23.88 18.38
C TYR A 21 10.08 25.16 17.75
N GLU A 22 10.09 26.24 18.52
CA GLU A 22 9.62 27.55 18.11
C GLU A 22 10.38 28.09 16.88
N GLU A 23 11.67 27.78 16.76
CA GLU A 23 12.50 28.17 15.61
C GLU A 23 12.01 27.50 14.33
N ASP A 24 11.59 26.23 14.40
CA ASP A 24 11.05 25.50 13.25
C ASP A 24 9.71 26.10 12.76
N LEU A 25 8.87 26.55 13.71
CA LEU A 25 7.61 27.27 13.41
C LEU A 25 7.91 28.60 12.70
N MET A 26 8.86 29.38 13.23
CA MET A 26 9.28 30.65 12.66
C MET A 26 9.88 30.50 11.26
N GLU A 27 10.69 29.46 11.01
CA GLU A 27 11.24 29.15 9.67
C GLU A 27 10.13 28.86 8.63
N CYS A 28 8.98 28.38 9.12
CA CYS A 28 7.78 28.15 8.31
C CYS A 28 6.86 29.38 8.22
N GLY A 29 7.22 30.48 8.88
CA GLY A 29 6.46 31.71 8.96
C GLY A 29 5.18 31.56 9.79
N ILE A 30 5.17 30.67 10.78
CA ILE A 30 4.08 30.46 11.73
C ILE A 30 4.43 31.22 13.01
N ASP A 31 3.57 32.15 13.39
CA ASP A 31 3.72 32.85 14.67
C ASP A 31 3.29 31.91 15.81
N VAL A 32 4.05 31.89 16.90
CA VAL A 32 3.80 31.05 18.08
C VAL A 32 2.51 31.44 18.78
N THR A 33 2.10 32.71 18.71
CA THR A 33 0.77 33.12 19.19
C THR A 33 -0.34 32.47 18.36
N GLU A 34 -0.11 32.29 17.06
CA GLU A 34 -0.97 31.58 16.12
C GLU A 34 -0.97 30.06 16.39
N ALA A 35 0.20 29.48 16.72
CA ALA A 35 0.37 28.05 17.02
C ALA A 35 -0.54 27.55 18.15
N SER A 36 -0.74 28.37 19.18
CA SER A 36 -1.61 28.03 20.33
C SER A 36 -3.10 27.93 19.98
N VAL A 37 -3.54 28.60 18.90
CA VAL A 37 -4.91 28.50 18.36
C VAL A 37 -5.15 27.17 17.64
N TYR A 38 -4.09 26.48 17.24
CA TYR A 38 -4.16 25.24 16.46
C TYR A 38 -4.14 23.96 17.31
N SER A 39 -4.59 24.02 18.57
CA SER A 39 -4.58 22.88 19.51
C SER A 39 -5.23 21.60 18.97
N GLY A 40 -6.13 21.71 17.99
CA GLY A 40 -6.75 20.56 17.29
C GLY A 40 -5.90 19.87 16.22
N VAL A 41 -4.78 20.47 15.79
CA VAL A 41 -3.86 19.93 14.74
C VAL A 41 -2.44 19.80 15.26
N CYS A 42 -1.97 20.78 16.03
CA CYS A 42 -0.69 20.80 16.72
C CYS A 42 -0.93 20.83 18.22
N THR A 43 -0.33 19.90 18.95
CA THR A 43 -0.36 19.92 20.41
C THR A 43 0.90 20.58 20.91
N GLN A 44 0.74 21.58 21.77
CA GLN A 44 1.84 22.12 22.55
C GLN A 44 2.09 21.19 23.74
N ILE A 45 3.34 20.77 23.91
CA ILE A 45 3.79 19.93 25.04
C ILE A 45 4.91 20.69 25.75
N PHE A 46 5.02 20.52 27.06
CA PHE A 46 6.13 21.05 27.85
C PHE A 46 7.17 19.96 28.07
N ARG A 47 8.43 20.25 27.78
CA ARG A 47 9.56 19.39 28.14
C ARG A 47 10.41 20.11 29.18
N GLU A 48 10.63 19.46 30.30
CA GLU A 48 11.51 19.95 31.35
C GLU A 48 12.93 19.44 31.09
N GLU A 49 13.88 20.35 30.86
CA GLU A 49 15.29 19.99 30.78
C GLU A 49 15.99 20.38 32.09
N PHE A 50 16.55 19.37 32.76
CA PHE A 50 17.43 19.49 33.93
C PHE A 50 16.91 20.42 35.05
N GLY A 51 15.59 20.50 35.24
CA GLY A 51 14.94 21.19 36.37
C GLY A 51 15.08 22.72 36.41
N LEU A 52 15.52 23.37 35.33
CA LEU A 52 15.78 24.83 35.34
C LEU A 52 14.96 25.62 34.31
N HIS A 53 14.54 25.03 33.18
CA HIS A 53 13.69 25.72 32.19
C HIS A 53 12.66 24.77 31.55
N GLN A 54 11.41 25.22 31.46
CA GLN A 54 10.39 24.58 30.63
C GLN A 54 10.55 25.05 29.20
N ILE A 55 11.04 24.18 28.31
CA ILE A 55 11.10 24.47 26.89
C ILE A 55 9.76 24.06 26.28
N LYS A 56 9.16 24.99 25.51
CA LYS A 56 7.97 24.69 24.72
C LYS A 56 8.39 23.83 23.53
N VAL A 57 7.80 22.66 23.43
CA VAL A 57 7.96 21.78 22.29
C VAL A 57 6.61 21.53 21.63
N TYR A 58 6.63 21.25 20.35
CA TYR A 58 5.43 21.09 19.56
C TYR A 58 5.49 19.77 18.81
N CYS A 59 4.32 19.14 18.65
CA CYS A 59 4.14 18.02 17.75
C CYS A 59 2.78 18.13 17.05
N PHE A 60 2.62 17.39 15.96
CA PHE A 60 1.27 17.15 15.44
C PHE A 60 0.51 16.20 16.37
N VAL A 61 -0.81 16.36 16.44
CA VAL A 61 -1.68 15.51 17.28
C VAL A 61 -1.48 14.01 17.00
N HIS A 62 -1.18 13.66 15.75
CA HIS A 62 -0.81 12.31 15.35
C HIS A 62 0.16 12.32 14.16
N LEU A 63 1.03 11.31 14.05
CA LEU A 63 2.00 11.21 12.95
C LEU A 63 1.31 11.17 11.57
N SER A 64 0.20 10.45 11.45
CA SER A 64 -0.56 10.42 10.18
C SER A 64 -1.06 11.81 9.74
N ILE A 65 -1.32 12.72 10.68
CA ILE A 65 -1.71 14.11 10.37
C ILE A 65 -0.49 14.87 9.82
N GLN A 66 0.69 14.69 10.43
CA GLN A 66 1.94 15.24 9.90
C GLN A 66 2.22 14.73 8.48
N GLU A 67 2.10 13.43 8.26
CA GLU A 67 2.31 12.79 6.96
C GLU A 67 1.31 13.26 5.92
N HIS A 68 0.03 13.36 6.27
CA HIS A 68 -1.01 13.86 5.38
C HIS A 68 -0.79 15.34 5.00
N LEU A 69 -0.50 16.20 5.97
CA LEU A 69 -0.22 17.62 5.72
C LEU A 69 1.04 17.82 4.88
N ALA A 70 2.07 17.01 5.11
CA ALA A 70 3.28 16.99 4.28
C ALA A 70 2.95 16.60 2.83
N ALA A 71 2.14 15.55 2.62
CA ALA A 71 1.72 15.09 1.30
C ALA A 71 0.91 16.17 0.57
N LEU A 72 -0.03 16.80 1.28
CA LEU A 72 -0.83 17.91 0.77
C LEU A 72 0.06 19.09 0.36
N TYR A 73 1.05 19.46 1.19
CA TYR A 73 2.00 20.53 0.85
C TYR A 73 2.77 20.23 -0.42
N VAL A 74 3.29 19.01 -0.58
CA VAL A 74 4.03 18.58 -1.79
C VAL A 74 3.13 18.68 -3.02
N HIS A 75 1.92 18.11 -2.94
CA HIS A 75 0.96 18.10 -4.04
C HIS A 75 0.55 19.52 -4.45
N LEU A 76 0.11 20.34 -3.49
CA LEU A 76 -0.33 21.71 -3.74
C LEU A 76 0.81 22.62 -4.22
N THR A 77 2.04 22.39 -3.74
CA THR A 77 3.22 23.15 -4.22
C THR A 77 3.50 22.83 -5.68
N PHE A 78 3.40 21.55 -6.07
CA PHE A 78 3.55 21.18 -7.47
C PHE A 78 2.41 21.75 -8.32
N MET A 79 1.14 21.64 -7.89
CA MET A 79 0.02 22.20 -8.63
C MET A 79 0.21 23.70 -8.88
N ASN A 80 0.47 24.48 -7.83
CA ASN A 80 0.56 25.94 -7.91
C ASN A 80 1.84 26.47 -8.57
N LYS A 81 2.99 25.86 -8.29
CA LYS A 81 4.31 26.40 -8.68
C LYS A 81 5.05 25.55 -9.70
N LYS A 82 4.49 24.40 -10.10
CA LYS A 82 5.12 23.36 -10.95
C LYS A 82 6.53 23.00 -10.46
N ARG A 83 6.71 22.98 -9.13
CA ARG A 83 7.98 22.75 -8.44
C ARG A 83 8.00 21.37 -7.79
N ASN A 84 9.09 20.63 -8.01
CA ASN A 84 9.42 19.44 -7.24
C ASN A 84 10.19 19.85 -5.98
N VAL A 85 9.58 19.65 -4.80
CA VAL A 85 10.15 20.05 -3.50
C VAL A 85 11.32 19.17 -3.04
N PHE A 86 11.50 17.99 -3.63
CA PHE A 86 12.60 17.07 -3.30
C PHE A 86 13.92 17.42 -4.00
N LYS A 87 13.91 18.34 -4.97
CA LYS A 87 15.11 18.75 -5.71
C LYS A 87 15.61 20.11 -5.24
N LYS A 88 16.93 20.25 -5.07
CA LYS A 88 17.57 21.53 -4.73
C LYS A 88 17.36 22.56 -5.86
N PRO A 89 17.22 23.86 -5.54
CA PRO A 89 16.98 24.92 -6.54
C PRO A 89 18.03 25.02 -7.65
N ALA A 90 19.27 24.59 -7.39
CA ALA A 90 20.40 24.74 -8.32
C ALA A 90 20.25 23.94 -9.63
N PHE A 91 19.40 22.91 -9.68
CA PHE A 91 19.17 22.09 -10.88
C PHE A 91 18.14 22.68 -11.86
N LEU A 92 17.52 23.83 -11.55
CA LEU A 92 16.43 24.43 -12.35
C LEU A 92 16.90 25.42 -13.43
N LYS A 93 18.18 25.40 -13.83
CA LYS A 93 18.69 26.27 -14.92
C LYS A 93 18.23 25.87 -16.33
N LEU A 94 17.50 24.76 -16.49
CA LEU A 94 16.95 24.35 -17.79
C LEU A 94 15.43 24.21 -17.66
N SER A 95 14.69 24.92 -18.52
CA SER A 95 13.22 24.96 -18.62
C SER A 95 12.58 23.62 -18.99
N LEU A 96 12.87 22.56 -18.24
CA LEU A 96 12.21 21.27 -18.35
C LEU A 96 10.86 21.37 -17.63
N LYS A 97 9.79 21.16 -18.39
CA LYS A 97 8.42 21.06 -17.87
C LYS A 97 8.33 19.89 -16.89
N VAL A 98 8.38 20.19 -15.60
CA VAL A 98 8.29 19.17 -14.53
C VAL A 98 6.89 18.57 -14.52
N ARG A 99 6.79 17.24 -14.58
CA ARG A 99 5.53 16.49 -14.47
C ARG A 99 5.27 16.06 -13.03
N ILE A 100 4.02 15.81 -12.67
CA ILE A 100 3.69 15.27 -11.34
C ILE A 100 4.35 13.91 -11.13
N SER A 101 4.48 13.11 -12.19
CA SER A 101 5.18 11.83 -12.13
C SER A 101 6.65 11.97 -11.72
N ASP A 102 7.32 13.09 -12.01
CA ASP A 102 8.67 13.35 -11.53
C ASP A 102 8.71 13.61 -10.01
N VAL A 103 7.67 14.24 -9.46
CA VAL A 103 7.50 14.43 -8.02
C VAL A 103 7.25 13.10 -7.33
N HIS A 104 6.30 12.30 -7.85
CA HIS A 104 6.01 10.97 -7.34
C HIS A 104 7.25 10.06 -7.36
N LYS A 105 7.98 10.01 -8.48
CA LYS A 105 9.24 9.25 -8.61
C LYS A 105 10.28 9.66 -7.55
N SER A 106 10.37 10.97 -7.27
CA SER A 106 11.27 11.47 -6.22
C SER A 106 10.83 10.99 -4.83
N ALA A 107 9.52 11.08 -4.53
CA ALA A 107 8.96 10.62 -3.26
C ALA A 107 9.14 9.11 -3.04
N VAL A 108 8.85 8.30 -4.07
CA VAL A 108 9.11 6.84 -4.06
C VAL A 108 10.60 6.57 -3.77
N GLY A 109 11.51 7.31 -4.43
CA GLY A 109 12.94 7.20 -4.18
C GLY A 109 13.33 7.49 -2.73
N GLN A 110 12.78 8.56 -2.14
CA GLN A 110 13.03 8.92 -0.73
C GLN A 110 12.49 7.85 0.23
N ALA A 111 11.27 7.35 0.01
CA ALA A 111 10.69 6.29 0.84
C ALA A 111 11.50 5.00 0.78
N LEU A 112 11.98 4.60 -0.41
CA LEU A 112 12.83 3.43 -0.56
C LEU A 112 14.23 3.59 0.05
N GLN A 113 14.72 4.82 0.20
CA GLN A 113 15.98 5.13 0.89
C GLN A 113 15.82 5.23 2.41
N SER A 114 14.60 5.46 2.90
CA SER A 114 14.29 5.50 4.33
C SER A 114 14.62 4.16 5.00
N GLY A 115 15.30 4.23 6.15
CA GLY A 115 15.70 3.04 6.92
C GLY A 115 14.59 2.47 7.79
N ASN A 116 13.63 3.28 8.23
CA ASN A 116 12.60 2.91 9.21
C ASN A 116 11.16 3.07 8.68
N GLY A 117 10.97 3.34 7.38
CA GLY A 117 9.64 3.43 6.77
C GLY A 117 8.82 4.67 7.15
N HIS A 118 9.41 5.67 7.82
CA HIS A 118 8.68 6.89 8.26
C HIS A 118 8.09 7.75 7.12
N LEU A 119 8.34 7.39 5.85
CA LEU A 119 7.80 8.07 4.68
C LEU A 119 6.70 7.26 3.98
N ASP A 120 6.36 6.08 4.50
CA ASP A 120 5.50 5.12 3.82
C ASP A 120 4.06 5.62 3.74
N LEU A 121 3.48 6.06 4.85
CA LEU A 121 2.12 6.57 4.87
C LEU A 121 2.03 7.96 4.19
N PHE A 122 3.05 8.80 4.35
CA PHE A 122 3.21 10.02 3.54
C PHE A 122 3.16 9.75 2.03
N LEU A 123 3.87 8.74 1.56
CA LEU A 123 3.91 8.39 0.14
C LEU A 123 2.52 7.94 -0.35
N ARG A 124 1.82 7.11 0.44
CA ARG A 124 0.45 6.67 0.15
C ARG A 124 -0.50 7.85 0.01
N PHE A 125 -0.50 8.77 0.99
CA PHE A 125 -1.31 9.99 0.90
C PHE A 125 -0.97 10.85 -0.32
N LEU A 126 0.32 11.03 -0.64
CA LEU A 126 0.73 11.84 -1.78
C LEU A 126 0.20 11.27 -3.11
N LEU A 127 0.26 9.95 -3.26
CA LEU A 127 -0.25 9.26 -4.44
C LEU A 127 -1.78 9.27 -4.50
N GLY A 128 -2.47 9.01 -3.38
CA GLY A 128 -3.93 9.09 -3.31
C GLY A 128 -4.46 10.50 -3.65
N LEU A 129 -3.79 11.56 -3.19
CA LEU A 129 -4.15 12.95 -3.54
C LEU A 129 -4.03 13.24 -5.05
N SER A 130 -3.30 12.42 -5.80
CA SER A 130 -3.16 12.57 -7.25
C SER A 130 -4.28 11.91 -8.06
N LEU A 131 -5.20 11.19 -7.43
CA LEU A 131 -6.41 10.67 -8.09
C LEU A 131 -7.34 11.82 -8.52
N GLU A 132 -8.02 11.63 -9.64
CA GLU A 132 -8.95 12.63 -10.20
C GLU A 132 -10.06 13.01 -9.22
N SER A 133 -10.63 12.03 -8.51
CA SER A 133 -11.64 12.22 -7.46
C SER A 133 -11.18 13.21 -6.37
N ASN A 134 -9.93 13.12 -5.94
CA ASN A 134 -9.34 14.00 -4.93
C ASN A 134 -8.92 15.35 -5.52
N GLN A 135 -8.50 15.39 -6.78
CA GLN A 135 -8.18 16.65 -7.46
C GLN A 135 -9.41 17.56 -7.55
N ILE A 136 -10.61 17.02 -7.79
CA ILE A 136 -11.86 17.80 -7.82
C ILE A 136 -12.09 18.54 -6.48
N LEU A 137 -11.90 17.86 -5.35
CA LEU A 137 -12.03 18.47 -4.03
C LEU A 137 -10.98 19.57 -3.80
N LEU A 138 -9.74 19.30 -4.23
CA LEU A 138 -8.63 20.25 -4.07
C LEU A 138 -8.73 21.48 -4.98
N GLN A 139 -9.42 21.38 -6.14
CA GLN A 139 -9.70 22.53 -7.01
C GLN A 139 -10.55 23.60 -6.32
N THR A 140 -11.37 23.22 -5.32
CA THR A 140 -12.11 24.21 -4.51
C THR A 140 -11.17 25.04 -3.63
N ILE A 141 -10.03 24.46 -3.21
CA ILE A 141 -9.01 25.08 -2.35
C ILE A 141 -7.97 25.85 -3.19
N VAL A 142 -7.71 25.38 -4.41
CA VAL A 142 -6.70 25.93 -5.32
C VAL A 142 -7.37 26.74 -6.42
N ARG A 143 -7.10 28.05 -6.50
CA ARG A 143 -7.54 28.92 -7.61
C ARG A 143 -6.81 28.59 -8.94
N GLN A 144 -6.98 27.38 -9.48
CA GLN A 144 -6.48 27.03 -10.81
C GLN A 144 -7.60 26.85 -11.82
N THR A 145 -7.45 27.59 -12.92
CA THR A 145 -8.25 27.65 -14.15
C THR A 145 -7.74 26.67 -15.24
N GLY A 146 -6.98 25.63 -14.86
CA GLY A 146 -6.34 24.73 -15.81
C GLY A 146 -6.50 23.27 -15.43
N SER A 147 -7.41 22.58 -16.12
CA SER A 147 -7.48 21.12 -16.15
C SER A 147 -6.21 20.56 -16.78
N SER A 148 -5.24 20.16 -15.97
CA SER A 148 -4.19 19.27 -16.44
C SER A 148 -4.54 17.85 -16.02
N SER A 149 -5.15 17.08 -16.93
CA SER A 149 -5.35 15.64 -16.74
C SER A 149 -3.97 14.97 -16.71
N HIS A 150 -3.41 14.83 -15.50
CA HIS A 150 -2.15 14.16 -15.33
C HIS A 150 -2.40 12.68 -15.15
N SER A 151 -2.10 11.88 -16.18
CA SER A 151 -2.15 10.43 -16.08
C SER A 151 -1.11 9.94 -15.07
N ASN A 152 -1.55 9.15 -14.09
CA ASN A 152 -0.68 8.50 -13.12
C ASN A 152 0.06 7.28 -13.69
N GLN A 153 -0.15 6.92 -14.96
CA GLN A 153 0.46 5.76 -15.60
C GLN A 153 1.99 5.74 -15.52
N ASP A 154 2.64 6.89 -15.69
CA ASP A 154 4.11 7.00 -15.56
C ASP A 154 4.59 6.67 -14.13
N THR A 155 3.79 7.02 -13.13
CA THR A 155 4.07 6.73 -11.73
C THR A 155 3.82 5.26 -11.43
N VAL A 156 2.68 4.72 -11.88
CA VAL A 156 2.32 3.29 -11.77
C VAL A 156 3.42 2.42 -12.38
N HIS A 157 3.82 2.71 -13.63
CA HIS A 157 4.90 1.99 -14.31
C HIS A 157 6.22 2.04 -13.55
N TYR A 158 6.55 3.19 -12.95
CA TYR A 158 7.76 3.33 -12.15
C TYR A 158 7.71 2.52 -10.86
N ILE A 159 6.59 2.53 -10.14
CA ILE A 159 6.42 1.74 -8.91
C ILE A 159 6.53 0.25 -9.22
N LYS A 160 5.87 -0.21 -10.29
CA LYS A 160 5.97 -1.58 -10.81
C LYS A 160 7.41 -1.98 -11.12
N LYS A 161 8.16 -1.11 -11.80
CA LYS A 161 9.60 -1.31 -12.01
C LYS A 161 10.35 -1.45 -10.68
N LYS A 162 10.06 -0.61 -9.68
CA LYS A 162 10.69 -0.67 -8.36
C LYS A 162 10.36 -1.94 -7.57
N ILE A 163 9.15 -2.48 -7.70
CA ILE A 163 8.80 -3.78 -7.11
C ILE A 163 9.65 -4.90 -7.76
N ARG A 164 9.84 -4.86 -9.08
CA ARG A 164 10.66 -5.84 -9.82
C ARG A 164 12.15 -5.79 -9.48
N GLU A 165 12.65 -4.64 -8.99
CA GLU A 165 14.00 -4.51 -8.46
C GLU A 165 14.19 -5.24 -7.10
N ASN A 166 13.14 -5.88 -6.57
CA ASN A 166 13.11 -6.72 -5.38
C ASN A 166 13.64 -6.00 -4.11
N PRO A 167 12.98 -4.92 -3.66
CA PRO A 167 13.36 -4.21 -2.44
C PRO A 167 13.04 -5.07 -1.20
N SER A 168 13.36 -4.57 0.01
CA SER A 168 13.01 -5.29 1.24
C SER A 168 11.50 -5.55 1.33
N THR A 169 11.13 -6.50 2.18
CA THR A 169 9.74 -6.87 2.46
C THR A 169 8.84 -5.67 2.70
N GLU A 170 9.22 -4.83 3.66
CA GLU A 170 8.43 -3.71 4.17
C GLU A 170 8.22 -2.69 3.06
N LYS A 171 9.28 -2.45 2.28
CA LYS A 171 9.27 -1.57 1.11
C LYS A 171 8.37 -2.13 0.01
N SER A 172 8.41 -3.43 -0.25
CA SER A 172 7.53 -4.09 -1.23
C SER A 172 6.06 -3.94 -0.85
N ILE A 173 5.71 -4.23 0.41
CA ILE A 173 4.36 -4.03 0.95
C ILE A 173 3.92 -2.58 0.75
N ASN A 174 4.79 -1.61 1.09
CA ASN A 174 4.46 -0.20 0.92
C ASN A 174 4.22 0.17 -0.56
N LEU A 175 5.04 -0.32 -1.50
CA LEU A 175 4.84 -0.07 -2.93
C LEU A 175 3.56 -0.71 -3.47
N PHE A 176 3.13 -1.86 -2.94
CA PHE A 176 1.84 -2.44 -3.28
C PHE A 176 0.67 -1.57 -2.79
N HIS A 177 0.74 -1.07 -1.55
CA HIS A 177 -0.23 -0.08 -1.08
C HIS A 177 -0.23 1.17 -1.96
N CYS A 178 0.93 1.63 -2.43
CA CYS A 178 1.01 2.77 -3.34
C CYS A 178 0.29 2.53 -4.67
N LEU A 179 0.31 1.31 -5.21
CA LEU A 179 -0.45 0.95 -6.41
C LEU A 179 -1.95 0.88 -6.13
N TYR A 180 -2.33 0.36 -4.96
CA TYR A 180 -3.72 0.36 -4.49
C TYR A 180 -4.28 1.79 -4.34
N GLU A 181 -3.54 2.70 -3.71
CA GLU A 181 -3.92 4.13 -3.59
C GLU A 181 -4.01 4.85 -4.93
N LEU A 182 -3.38 4.32 -5.99
CA LEU A 182 -3.47 4.84 -7.35
C LEU A 182 -4.59 4.21 -8.17
N ASP A 183 -5.44 3.39 -7.54
CA ASP A 183 -6.54 2.67 -8.15
C ASP A 183 -6.07 1.82 -9.36
N ASP A 184 -4.87 1.24 -9.27
CA ASP A 184 -4.32 0.39 -10.32
C ASP A 184 -4.97 -1.00 -10.30
N HIS A 185 -6.08 -1.15 -11.02
CA HIS A 185 -6.77 -2.43 -11.16
C HIS A 185 -5.94 -3.52 -11.83
N SER A 186 -4.81 -3.18 -12.49
CA SER A 186 -3.94 -4.16 -13.16
C SER A 186 -2.95 -4.86 -12.23
N LEU A 187 -2.99 -4.54 -10.93
CA LEU A 187 -2.02 -5.02 -9.95
C LEU A 187 -2.08 -6.54 -9.76
N VAL A 188 -3.28 -7.12 -9.72
CA VAL A 188 -3.45 -8.57 -9.53
C VAL A 188 -2.92 -9.33 -10.73
N GLU A 189 -3.23 -8.90 -11.96
CA GLU A 189 -2.73 -9.48 -13.20
C GLU A 189 -1.20 -9.38 -13.27
N GLU A 190 -0.63 -8.29 -12.76
CA GLU A 190 0.83 -8.13 -12.73
C GLU A 190 1.51 -9.05 -11.72
N ILE A 191 0.92 -9.25 -10.54
CA ILE A 191 1.44 -10.24 -9.57
C ILE A 191 1.40 -11.64 -10.20
N GLN A 192 0.29 -12.00 -10.85
CA GLN A 192 0.15 -13.28 -11.55
C GLN A 192 1.20 -13.40 -12.67
N HIS A 193 1.35 -12.38 -13.51
CA HIS A 193 2.36 -12.36 -14.56
C HIS A 193 3.79 -12.42 -13.99
N TYR A 194 4.08 -11.72 -12.89
CA TYR A 194 5.39 -11.76 -12.22
C TYR A 194 5.72 -13.18 -11.74
N LEU A 195 4.76 -13.85 -11.09
CA LEU A 195 4.91 -15.22 -10.64
C LEU A 195 5.08 -16.20 -11.80
N GLN A 196 4.36 -16.01 -12.91
CA GLN A 196 4.37 -16.90 -14.07
C GLN A 196 5.54 -16.69 -15.05
N SER A 197 5.98 -15.45 -15.23
CA SER A 197 6.86 -15.07 -16.35
C SER A 197 8.26 -15.67 -16.29
N GLY A 198 8.68 -16.27 -15.16
CA GLY A 198 9.91 -17.06 -15.04
C GLY A 198 11.20 -16.32 -15.37
N ASN A 199 11.12 -15.01 -15.61
CA ASN A 199 12.19 -14.19 -16.17
C ASN A 199 12.73 -13.30 -15.06
N LEU A 200 13.55 -13.91 -14.21
CA LEU A 200 14.69 -13.34 -13.48
C LEU A 200 15.17 -14.40 -12.50
N GLN A 201 16.49 -14.53 -12.39
CA GLN A 201 17.25 -15.56 -11.69
C GLN A 201 17.01 -15.74 -10.17
N GLN A 202 15.90 -15.28 -9.55
CA GLN A 202 15.78 -15.33 -8.08
C GLN A 202 14.39 -15.67 -7.51
N SER A 203 14.41 -16.79 -6.77
CA SER A 203 13.76 -17.11 -5.49
C SER A 203 12.23 -17.13 -5.37
N LYS A 204 11.77 -18.26 -4.83
CA LYS A 204 10.56 -18.39 -4.01
C LYS A 204 10.33 -17.11 -3.20
N LEU A 205 9.12 -16.54 -3.28
CA LEU A 205 8.74 -15.37 -2.47
C LEU A 205 8.95 -15.68 -0.98
N SER A 206 9.46 -14.71 -0.23
CA SER A 206 9.56 -14.80 1.22
C SER A 206 8.16 -14.88 1.86
N SER A 207 8.05 -15.36 3.10
CA SER A 207 6.75 -15.43 3.79
C SER A 207 6.05 -14.06 3.91
N SER A 208 6.84 -13.00 3.96
CA SER A 208 6.36 -11.65 4.10
C SER A 208 5.97 -11.02 2.76
N GLN A 209 6.66 -11.38 1.66
CA GLN A 209 6.19 -11.08 0.31
C GLN A 209 4.86 -11.79 0.02
N TRP A 210 4.70 -13.05 0.45
CA TRP A 210 3.40 -13.74 0.39
C TRP A 210 2.31 -13.03 1.19
N SER A 211 2.63 -12.47 2.35
CA SER A 211 1.68 -11.67 3.14
C SER A 211 1.25 -10.40 2.38
N ALA A 212 2.18 -9.77 1.65
CA ALA A 212 1.88 -8.64 0.77
C ALA A 212 0.92 -9.03 -0.36
N VAL A 213 1.18 -10.17 -1.01
CA VAL A 213 0.31 -10.72 -2.07
C VAL A 213 -1.09 -11.01 -1.51
N VAL A 214 -1.19 -11.66 -0.35
CA VAL A 214 -2.48 -11.93 0.31
C VAL A 214 -3.23 -10.63 0.57
N PHE A 215 -2.57 -9.63 1.14
CA PHE A 215 -3.18 -8.33 1.38
C PHE A 215 -3.76 -7.73 0.10
N VAL A 216 -2.95 -7.62 -0.95
CA VAL A 216 -3.38 -7.04 -2.23
C VAL A 216 -4.58 -7.80 -2.79
N LEU A 217 -4.51 -9.13 -2.81
CA LEU A 217 -5.59 -9.96 -3.31
C LEU A 217 -6.88 -9.70 -2.54
N LEU A 218 -6.84 -9.72 -1.20
CA LEU A 218 -8.00 -9.48 -0.33
C LEU A 218 -8.61 -8.08 -0.52
N THR A 219 -7.78 -7.05 -0.67
CA THR A 219 -8.26 -5.67 -0.85
C THR A 219 -8.77 -5.37 -2.26
N SER A 220 -8.36 -6.17 -3.24
CA SER A 220 -8.82 -6.07 -4.62
C SER A 220 -10.05 -6.96 -4.89
N MET A 221 -10.54 -7.71 -3.89
CA MET A 221 -11.63 -8.66 -4.12
C MET A 221 -12.97 -7.98 -4.37
N GLN A 222 -13.68 -8.47 -5.38
CA GLN A 222 -15.09 -8.16 -5.62
C GLN A 222 -15.99 -9.36 -5.26
N GLU A 223 -17.28 -9.14 -5.00
CA GLU A 223 -18.24 -10.16 -4.52
C GLU A 223 -18.41 -11.40 -5.45
N GLN A 224 -17.89 -11.34 -6.67
CA GLN A 224 -17.98 -12.42 -7.67
C GLN A 224 -16.63 -13.07 -8.01
N ASP A 225 -15.58 -12.82 -7.22
CA ASP A 225 -14.24 -13.23 -7.59
C ASP A 225 -14.01 -14.75 -7.59
N VAL A 226 -13.36 -15.18 -8.68
CA VAL A 226 -12.90 -16.54 -8.92
C VAL A 226 -11.41 -16.60 -8.64
N PHE A 227 -11.03 -17.29 -7.58
CA PHE A 227 -9.64 -17.58 -7.28
C PHE A 227 -9.16 -18.79 -8.08
N VAL A 228 -8.07 -18.64 -8.82
CA VAL A 228 -7.49 -19.71 -9.65
C VAL A 228 -6.05 -19.95 -9.19
N LEU A 229 -5.81 -21.08 -8.50
CA LEU A 229 -4.52 -21.34 -7.84
C LEU A 229 -3.35 -21.39 -8.83
N ASN A 230 -3.55 -22.00 -10.00
CA ASN A 230 -2.53 -22.11 -11.05
C ASN A 230 -2.02 -20.76 -11.57
N LYS A 231 -2.72 -19.64 -11.29
CA LYS A 231 -2.24 -18.30 -11.64
C LYS A 231 -1.10 -17.80 -10.73
N TYR A 232 -0.89 -18.45 -9.59
CA TYR A 232 0.10 -18.06 -8.58
C TYR A 232 1.22 -19.08 -8.39
N THR A 233 1.14 -20.22 -9.08
CA THR A 233 2.17 -21.26 -9.07
C THR A 233 3.29 -20.96 -10.07
N ASN A 234 4.50 -21.40 -9.77
CA ASN A 234 5.65 -21.27 -10.67
C ASN A 234 6.60 -22.46 -10.56
N LYS A 235 7.65 -22.50 -11.39
CA LYS A 235 8.61 -23.62 -11.43
C LYS A 235 9.32 -23.89 -10.09
N HIS A 236 9.32 -22.92 -9.17
CA HIS A 236 10.02 -22.96 -7.89
C HIS A 236 9.09 -23.07 -6.66
N CYS A 237 7.77 -23.04 -6.84
CA CYS A 237 6.80 -23.11 -5.76
C CYS A 237 5.61 -23.96 -6.19
N THR A 238 5.41 -25.08 -5.48
CA THR A 238 4.38 -26.08 -5.78
C THR A 238 3.00 -25.58 -5.37
N SER A 239 1.94 -26.14 -5.95
CA SER A 239 0.56 -25.68 -5.71
C SER A 239 0.13 -25.80 -4.25
N ASP A 240 0.59 -26.83 -3.54
CA ASP A 240 0.35 -27.04 -2.12
C ASP A 240 0.99 -25.94 -1.27
N GLU A 241 2.25 -25.57 -1.54
CA GLU A 241 2.91 -24.46 -0.84
C GLU A 241 2.19 -23.13 -1.05
N VAL A 242 1.81 -22.83 -2.30
CA VAL A 242 1.08 -21.61 -2.66
C VAL A 242 -0.29 -21.59 -2.01
N LEU A 243 -1.01 -22.72 -2.04
CA LEU A 243 -2.33 -22.83 -1.44
C LEU A 243 -2.29 -22.50 0.04
N LEU A 244 -1.34 -23.07 0.79
CA LEU A 244 -1.19 -22.79 2.22
C LEU A 244 -0.94 -21.30 2.50
N LYS A 245 -0.20 -20.61 1.62
CA LYS A 245 0.03 -19.16 1.74
C LYS A 245 -1.20 -18.32 1.39
N LEU A 246 -2.08 -18.82 0.53
CA LEU A 246 -3.24 -18.09 0.00
C LEU A 246 -4.58 -18.54 0.59
N LEU A 247 -4.60 -19.39 1.64
CA LEU A 247 -5.83 -19.80 2.33
C LEU A 247 -6.75 -18.63 2.72
N PRO A 248 -6.25 -17.47 3.22
CA PRO A 248 -7.12 -16.34 3.51
C PRO A 248 -7.87 -15.83 2.28
N VAL A 249 -7.21 -15.81 1.11
CA VAL A 249 -7.80 -15.40 -0.16
C VAL A 249 -8.83 -16.43 -0.63
N VAL A 250 -8.53 -17.73 -0.48
CA VAL A 250 -9.48 -18.81 -0.79
C VAL A 250 -10.74 -18.69 0.09
N ALA A 251 -10.57 -18.45 1.39
CA ALA A 251 -11.69 -18.28 2.32
C ALA A 251 -12.55 -17.06 1.99
N ALA A 252 -11.93 -15.96 1.53
CA ALA A 252 -12.65 -14.75 1.12
C ALA A 252 -13.31 -14.87 -0.27
N SER A 253 -12.89 -15.81 -1.11
CA SER A 253 -13.38 -16.00 -2.47
C SER A 253 -14.73 -16.69 -2.52
N ARG A 254 -15.58 -16.31 -3.47
CA ARG A 254 -16.84 -17.01 -3.72
C ARG A 254 -16.63 -18.31 -4.48
N LYS A 255 -15.67 -18.33 -5.42
CA LYS A 255 -15.33 -19.52 -6.21
C LYS A 255 -13.83 -19.77 -6.18
N ALA A 256 -13.43 -21.03 -6.10
CA ALA A 256 -12.03 -21.44 -6.18
C ALA A 256 -11.82 -22.59 -7.16
N GLN A 257 -10.79 -22.48 -8.00
CA GLN A 257 -10.43 -23.45 -9.04
C GLN A 257 -9.02 -23.98 -8.79
N PHE A 258 -8.94 -25.26 -8.43
CA PHE A 258 -7.71 -26.02 -8.17
C PHE A 258 -7.53 -27.19 -9.13
N ASN A 259 -8.10 -27.09 -10.34
CA ASN A 259 -8.00 -28.14 -11.33
C ASN A 259 -6.56 -28.47 -11.72
N ASN A 260 -6.19 -29.76 -11.70
CA ASN A 260 -4.85 -30.26 -12.01
C ASN A 260 -3.72 -29.57 -11.20
N CYS A 261 -3.93 -29.36 -9.90
CA CYS A 261 -2.96 -28.71 -9.02
C CYS A 261 -2.02 -29.68 -8.28
N GLY A 262 -2.32 -30.98 -8.24
CA GLY A 262 -1.44 -31.97 -7.60
C GLY A 262 -1.36 -31.81 -6.07
N LEU A 263 -2.47 -31.45 -5.43
CA LEU A 263 -2.55 -31.18 -3.99
C LEU A 263 -2.25 -32.43 -3.15
N ASN A 264 -1.58 -32.23 -2.02
CA ASN A 264 -1.23 -33.29 -1.06
C ASN A 264 -2.25 -33.35 0.11
N GLU A 265 -2.05 -34.28 1.05
CA GLU A 265 -2.94 -34.47 2.20
C GLU A 265 -3.06 -33.23 3.09
N GLU A 266 -1.96 -32.51 3.31
CA GLU A 266 -1.93 -31.27 4.10
C GLU A 266 -2.79 -30.18 3.44
N SER A 267 -2.77 -30.09 2.11
CA SER A 267 -3.60 -29.19 1.33
C SER A 267 -5.08 -29.48 1.53
N TYR A 268 -5.50 -30.75 1.49
CA TYR A 268 -6.89 -31.13 1.72
C TYR A 268 -7.35 -30.86 3.16
N ALA A 269 -6.48 -31.08 4.16
CA ALA A 269 -6.76 -30.73 5.55
C ALA A 269 -6.92 -29.21 5.75
N ALA A 270 -6.07 -28.42 5.09
CA ALA A 270 -6.18 -26.96 5.11
C ALA A 270 -7.46 -26.45 4.43
N LEU A 271 -7.85 -27.05 3.30
CA LEU A 271 -9.12 -26.74 2.62
C LEU A 271 -10.33 -27.13 3.49
N ALA A 272 -10.28 -28.28 4.15
CA ALA A 272 -11.29 -28.70 5.11
C ALA A 272 -11.46 -27.67 6.26
N SER A 273 -10.35 -27.11 6.76
CA SER A 273 -10.38 -26.00 7.74
C SER A 273 -11.06 -24.75 7.18
N VAL A 274 -10.74 -24.35 5.94
CA VAL A 274 -11.39 -23.20 5.29
C VAL A 274 -12.89 -23.43 5.10
N LEU A 275 -13.29 -24.63 4.65
CA LEU A 275 -14.68 -24.97 4.39
C LEU A 275 -15.52 -25.09 5.66
N SER A 276 -14.90 -25.46 6.80
CA SER A 276 -15.59 -25.57 8.08
C SER A 276 -15.69 -24.23 8.84
N SER A 277 -14.99 -23.18 8.39
CA SER A 277 -15.02 -21.86 9.03
C SER A 277 -16.31 -21.09 8.71
N GLU A 278 -16.95 -20.54 9.74
CA GLU A 278 -18.11 -19.66 9.59
C GLU A 278 -17.81 -18.39 8.79
N SER A 279 -16.55 -17.95 8.75
CA SER A 279 -16.12 -16.77 8.01
C SER A 279 -15.87 -17.03 6.52
N SER A 280 -16.06 -18.28 6.06
CA SER A 280 -15.82 -18.64 4.66
C SER A 280 -16.93 -18.14 3.74
N ASN A 281 -16.52 -17.49 2.65
CA ASN A 281 -17.38 -17.04 1.55
C ASN A 281 -17.44 -18.05 0.40
N LEU A 282 -16.67 -19.14 0.47
CA LEU A 282 -16.56 -20.11 -0.60
C LEU A 282 -17.89 -20.83 -0.83
N ARG A 283 -18.36 -20.83 -2.08
CA ARG A 283 -19.59 -21.49 -2.55
C ARG A 283 -19.34 -22.52 -3.63
N GLU A 284 -18.33 -22.31 -4.47
CA GLU A 284 -17.99 -23.24 -5.55
C GLU A 284 -16.50 -23.61 -5.47
N LEU A 285 -16.21 -24.91 -5.44
CA LEU A 285 -14.86 -25.46 -5.43
C LEU A 285 -14.70 -26.48 -6.55
N ASP A 286 -13.72 -26.25 -7.43
CA ASP A 286 -13.37 -27.17 -8.53
C ASP A 286 -12.01 -27.82 -8.24
N LEU A 287 -12.03 -29.12 -7.93
CA LEU A 287 -10.87 -30.00 -7.72
C LEU A 287 -10.67 -30.96 -8.90
N SER A 288 -11.32 -30.74 -10.04
CA SER A 288 -11.28 -31.67 -11.17
C SER A 288 -9.86 -31.96 -11.65
N LYS A 289 -9.65 -33.16 -12.18
CA LYS A 289 -8.33 -33.62 -12.69
C LYS A 289 -7.22 -33.65 -11.62
N ASN A 290 -7.54 -33.66 -10.33
CA ASN A 290 -6.59 -34.03 -9.28
C ASN A 290 -6.70 -35.52 -8.94
N GLN A 291 -5.59 -36.11 -8.51
CA GLN A 291 -5.59 -37.47 -7.94
C GLN A 291 -5.96 -37.40 -6.45
N LEU A 292 -7.25 -37.33 -6.17
CA LEU A 292 -7.77 -37.42 -4.81
C LEU A 292 -7.58 -38.84 -4.29
N ARG A 293 -6.70 -39.01 -3.29
CA ARG A 293 -6.55 -40.26 -2.55
C ARG A 293 -7.70 -40.41 -1.54
N ASP A 294 -7.91 -41.62 -1.03
CA ASP A 294 -8.99 -41.94 -0.07
C ASP A 294 -9.01 -41.01 1.15
N SER A 295 -7.83 -40.61 1.63
CA SER A 295 -7.68 -39.67 2.74
C SER A 295 -8.18 -38.25 2.40
N GLY A 296 -7.86 -37.73 1.21
CA GLY A 296 -8.39 -36.44 0.74
C GLY A 296 -9.91 -36.46 0.58
N VAL A 297 -10.47 -37.55 0.03
CA VAL A 297 -11.93 -37.74 -0.08
C VAL A 297 -12.59 -37.78 1.30
N LYS A 298 -12.00 -38.52 2.25
CA LYS A 298 -12.50 -38.62 3.62
C LYS A 298 -12.49 -37.26 4.34
N CYS A 299 -11.41 -36.49 4.19
CA CYS A 299 -11.30 -35.15 4.77
C CYS A 299 -12.37 -34.20 4.24
N LEU A 300 -12.58 -34.15 2.92
CA LEU A 300 -13.58 -33.27 2.32
C LEU A 300 -15.01 -33.73 2.65
N SER A 301 -15.29 -35.04 2.60
CA SER A 301 -16.63 -35.58 2.90
C SER A 301 -17.08 -35.25 4.32
N ALA A 302 -16.17 -35.36 5.31
CA ALA A 302 -16.48 -35.01 6.70
C ALA A 302 -16.86 -33.53 6.88
N VAL A 303 -16.30 -32.62 6.07
CA VAL A 303 -16.64 -31.19 6.15
C VAL A 303 -17.94 -30.87 5.42
N LEU A 304 -18.33 -31.63 4.40
CA LEU A 304 -19.64 -31.45 3.76
C LEU A 304 -20.81 -31.77 4.69
N GLU A 305 -20.58 -32.61 5.71
CA GLU A 305 -21.56 -32.87 6.79
C GLU A 305 -21.60 -31.76 7.85
N ASN A 306 -20.63 -30.82 7.83
CA ASN A 306 -20.57 -29.74 8.80
C ASN A 306 -21.64 -28.68 8.49
N PRO A 307 -22.50 -28.30 9.45
CA PRO A 307 -23.55 -27.30 9.23
C PRO A 307 -23.03 -25.90 8.90
N HIS A 308 -21.77 -25.59 9.22
CA HIS A 308 -21.13 -24.32 8.88
C HIS A 308 -20.52 -24.32 7.47
N CYS A 309 -20.48 -25.48 6.79
CA CYS A 309 -20.04 -25.56 5.40
C CYS A 309 -21.08 -24.90 4.50
N LYS A 310 -20.67 -23.81 3.84
CA LYS A 310 -21.54 -23.04 2.93
C LYS A 310 -21.36 -23.43 1.47
N LEU A 311 -20.63 -24.52 1.19
CA LEU A 311 -20.31 -24.93 -0.18
C LEU A 311 -21.58 -25.41 -0.90
N GLU A 312 -21.88 -24.81 -2.04
CA GLU A 312 -23.05 -25.13 -2.88
C GLU A 312 -22.66 -26.09 -4.02
N THR A 313 -21.41 -26.06 -4.46
CA THR A 313 -20.92 -26.92 -5.55
C THR A 313 -19.48 -27.37 -5.29
N LEU A 314 -19.26 -28.68 -5.38
CA LEU A 314 -17.95 -29.33 -5.41
C LEU A 314 -17.84 -30.12 -6.72
N ARG A 315 -16.78 -29.89 -7.50
CA ARG A 315 -16.47 -30.59 -8.75
C ARG A 315 -15.12 -31.27 -8.70
#